data_AF-A0AA35MF92-F1
#
_entry.id   AF-A0AA35MF92-F1
#
_cell.length_a   1.000
_cell.length_b   1.000
_cell.length_c   1.000
_cell.angle_alpha   90.00
_cell.angle_beta   90.00
_cell.angle_gamma   90.00
#
_symmetry.space_group_name_H-M   'P 1'
#
loop_
_entity.id
_entity.type
_entity.pdbx_description
1 polymer ?
#
loop_
_entity_poly.entity_id
_entity_poly.type
_entity_poly.pdbx_seq_one_letter_code
_entity_poly.pdbx_strand_id
1 'polypeptide(L)'
;MTLITGLPVELLHHVAWYCAPHDVLALTETCRLLRNTYDDTLFRQVFEYNIPQISSRSIASEKALVTSITDQLSRITQWPLQDQAYYHRAWWKHLAVAASHLSFLREEIHRQVRQVSTVTSAMSADGLARIAELSEKVEPLKKIIGLLATSVVWGCLSVCDEDVMRALDELCACTYSDKPELETAEQILSSSLGLETSFCSAICALKNSRGSQPDPEADLDQDADHEHDELNIDFTDNALRRYLDTSWDNNTYGNILPSMALLLCAVAARVCLRQDPKAENAPPPAENIPFFSQARRQPLPDDRALTVITSGLAESIPLPIATRVSKDKEGPSYSLPVTCFWELWYKARTRALINEIDSCAWEGMYTYGLSGRSRNGRSRNDPLMRHIRFRKSSESDLRIEIVASACKDGIGEFSLEGSVDLETYGVMIQKRYTGRHGFQWRGAVTPLGISGCYLSNWNEDVPLGAFWLWRRDWKSGI
;
A
#
# COMPACT_ATOMS: atom_id res chain seq x y z
N MET A 1 -27.71 -30.62 -26.41
CA MET A 1 -27.35 -29.52 -25.49
C MET A 1 -28.38 -29.44 -24.35
N THR A 2 -28.60 -30.56 -23.65
CA THR A 2 -29.85 -30.83 -22.91
C THR A 2 -29.66 -31.51 -21.55
N LEU A 3 -28.42 -31.88 -21.16
CA LEU A 3 -28.16 -32.54 -19.88
C LEU A 3 -28.11 -31.55 -18.71
N ILE A 4 -27.44 -30.41 -18.89
CA ILE A 4 -27.22 -29.43 -17.80
C ILE A 4 -28.51 -28.69 -17.43
N THR A 5 -29.39 -28.38 -18.39
CA THR A 5 -30.64 -27.64 -18.13
C THR A 5 -31.70 -28.47 -17.40
N GLY A 6 -31.52 -29.80 -17.32
CA GLY A 6 -32.43 -30.70 -16.61
C GLY A 6 -31.98 -31.03 -15.19
N LEU A 7 -30.81 -30.54 -14.75
CA LEU A 7 -30.31 -30.77 -13.40
C LEU A 7 -31.01 -29.84 -12.39
N PRO A 8 -31.34 -30.34 -11.18
CA PRO A 8 -31.69 -29.51 -10.04
C PRO A 8 -30.69 -28.39 -9.78
N VAL A 9 -31.16 -27.25 -9.29
CA VAL A 9 -30.34 -26.05 -9.06
C VAL A 9 -29.21 -26.33 -8.07
N GLU A 10 -29.45 -27.20 -7.11
CA GLU A 10 -28.51 -27.64 -6.08
C GLU A 10 -27.35 -28.44 -6.70
N LEU A 11 -27.63 -29.29 -7.70
CA LEU A 11 -26.58 -30.02 -8.42
C LEU A 11 -25.77 -29.09 -9.31
N LEU A 12 -26.40 -28.07 -9.91
CA LEU A 12 -25.68 -27.05 -10.68
C LEU A 12 -24.75 -26.22 -9.79
N HIS A 13 -25.22 -25.81 -8.60
CA HIS A 13 -24.38 -25.15 -7.59
C HIS A 13 -23.25 -26.05 -7.12
N HIS A 14 -23.55 -27.33 -6.85
CA HIS A 14 -22.55 -28.30 -6.41
C HIS A 14 -21.48 -28.54 -7.48
N VAL A 15 -21.84 -28.62 -8.76
CA VAL A 15 -20.87 -28.72 -9.85
C VAL A 15 -20.03 -27.44 -9.94
N ALA A 16 -20.68 -26.27 -9.89
CA ALA A 16 -19.99 -24.98 -9.96
C ALA A 16 -19.00 -24.77 -8.80
N TRP A 17 -19.28 -25.35 -7.63
CA TRP A 17 -18.38 -25.34 -6.47
C TRP A 17 -17.01 -25.97 -6.74
N TYR A 18 -16.94 -26.97 -7.61
CA TYR A 18 -15.69 -27.65 -7.97
C TYR A 18 -15.03 -27.04 -9.22
N CYS A 19 -15.67 -26.08 -9.87
CA CYS A 19 -15.10 -25.39 -11.01
C CYS A 19 -14.20 -24.24 -10.56
N ALA A 20 -13.20 -23.92 -11.36
CA ALA A 20 -12.41 -22.71 -11.12
C ALA A 20 -13.31 -21.47 -11.29
N PRO A 21 -13.04 -20.34 -10.60
CA PRO A 21 -13.97 -19.21 -10.63
C PRO A 21 -14.16 -18.59 -12.02
N HIS A 22 -13.13 -18.67 -12.87
CA HIS A 22 -13.23 -18.30 -14.29
C HIS A 22 -14.15 -19.22 -15.09
N ASP A 23 -14.17 -20.53 -14.79
CA ASP A 23 -15.10 -21.48 -15.42
C ASP A 23 -16.53 -21.21 -14.96
N VAL A 24 -16.75 -20.93 -13.67
CA VAL A 24 -18.06 -20.54 -13.15
C VAL A 24 -18.58 -19.29 -13.86
N LEU A 25 -17.71 -18.30 -14.09
CA LEU A 25 -18.06 -17.13 -14.89
C LEU A 25 -18.41 -17.49 -16.33
N ALA A 26 -17.56 -18.24 -17.02
CA ALA A 26 -17.81 -18.67 -18.40
C ALA A 26 -19.15 -19.41 -18.51
N LEU A 27 -19.48 -20.27 -17.54
CA LEU A 27 -20.77 -20.95 -17.46
C LEU A 27 -21.95 -19.97 -17.35
N THR A 28 -21.83 -18.85 -16.61
CA THR A 28 -22.88 -17.80 -16.57
C THR A 28 -23.09 -17.07 -17.90
N GLU A 29 -22.14 -17.17 -18.82
CA GLU A 29 -22.24 -16.56 -20.14
C GLU A 29 -22.91 -17.47 -21.16
N THR A 30 -22.80 -18.79 -20.98
CA THR A 30 -23.32 -19.79 -21.94
C THR A 30 -24.83 -19.71 -22.15
N CYS A 31 -25.64 -19.53 -21.08
CA CYS A 31 -27.09 -19.46 -21.20
C CYS A 31 -27.75 -18.68 -20.05
N ARG A 32 -28.98 -18.20 -20.29
CA ARG A 32 -29.77 -17.44 -19.29
C ARG A 32 -30.12 -18.25 -18.05
N LEU A 33 -30.31 -19.57 -18.19
CA LEU A 33 -30.61 -20.45 -17.06
C LEU A 33 -29.46 -20.44 -16.06
N LEU A 34 -28.25 -20.85 -16.49
CA LEU A 34 -27.05 -20.85 -15.63
C LEU A 34 -26.72 -19.45 -15.12
N ARG A 35 -26.91 -18.43 -15.95
CA ARG A 35 -26.77 -17.03 -15.51
C ARG A 35 -27.69 -16.70 -14.36
N ASN A 36 -28.95 -17.16 -14.37
CA ASN A 36 -29.91 -16.87 -13.32
C ASN A 36 -29.71 -17.76 -12.10
N THR A 37 -29.30 -19.02 -12.32
CA THR A 37 -28.98 -20.01 -11.28
C THR A 37 -27.79 -19.60 -10.43
N TYR A 38 -26.69 -19.09 -11.01
CA TYR A 38 -25.46 -18.74 -10.27
C TYR A 38 -25.54 -17.33 -9.70
N ASP A 39 -26.23 -17.19 -8.58
CA ASP A 39 -26.46 -15.93 -7.87
C ASP A 39 -25.23 -15.43 -7.10
N ASP A 40 -25.41 -14.32 -6.39
CA ASP A 40 -24.40 -13.71 -5.53
C ASP A 40 -23.95 -14.66 -4.40
N THR A 41 -24.83 -15.55 -3.92
CA THR A 41 -24.51 -16.50 -2.86
C THR A 41 -23.42 -17.49 -3.31
N LEU A 42 -23.50 -18.02 -4.54
CA LEU A 42 -22.47 -18.89 -5.09
C LEU A 42 -21.12 -18.17 -5.18
N PHE A 43 -21.09 -16.97 -5.78
CA PHE A 43 -19.83 -16.23 -5.93
C PHE A 43 -19.24 -15.78 -4.60
N ARG A 44 -20.08 -15.48 -3.60
CA ARG A 44 -19.65 -15.23 -2.23
C ARG A 44 -18.97 -16.44 -1.61
N GLN A 45 -19.55 -17.64 -1.76
CA GLN A 45 -18.94 -18.85 -1.24
C GLN A 45 -17.64 -19.19 -1.99
N VAL A 46 -17.59 -18.98 -3.30
CA VAL A 46 -16.38 -19.15 -4.11
C VAL A 46 -15.28 -18.18 -3.66
N PHE A 47 -15.61 -16.92 -3.38
CA PHE A 47 -14.68 -15.97 -2.80
C PHE A 47 -14.16 -16.44 -1.43
N GLU A 48 -15.06 -16.85 -0.53
CA GLU A 48 -14.72 -17.36 0.81
C GLU A 48 -13.79 -18.59 0.74
N TYR A 49 -13.96 -19.45 -0.27
CA TYR A 49 -13.12 -20.62 -0.48
C TYR A 49 -11.73 -20.29 -1.05
N ASN A 50 -11.63 -19.27 -1.92
CA ASN A 50 -10.39 -18.93 -2.62
C ASN A 50 -9.55 -17.85 -1.93
N ILE A 51 -10.09 -17.15 -0.94
CA ILE A 51 -9.33 -16.12 -0.25
C ILE A 51 -8.22 -16.75 0.61
N PRO A 52 -6.97 -16.26 0.54
CA PRO A 52 -5.90 -16.72 1.41
C PRO A 52 -6.25 -16.54 2.87
N GLN A 53 -5.60 -17.33 3.73
CA GLN A 53 -5.74 -17.20 5.16
C GLN A 53 -5.49 -15.76 5.60
N ILE A 54 -6.44 -15.22 6.35
CA ILE A 54 -6.36 -13.87 6.88
C ILE A 54 -5.41 -13.87 8.08
N SER A 55 -4.34 -13.06 7.99
CA SER A 55 -3.33 -12.92 9.04
C SER A 55 -3.43 -11.60 9.80
N SER A 56 -4.34 -10.73 9.37
CA SER A 56 -4.67 -9.46 10.04
C SER A 56 -5.38 -9.69 11.37
N ARG A 57 -5.03 -8.91 12.39
CA ARG A 57 -5.70 -8.93 13.71
C ARG A 57 -7.08 -8.26 13.70
N SER A 58 -7.34 -7.39 12.73
CA SER A 58 -8.64 -6.72 12.49
C SER A 58 -9.66 -7.71 12.08
N ILE A 59 -9.29 -8.53 11.11
CA ILE A 59 -10.27 -9.32 10.38
C ILE A 59 -10.21 -10.70 11.01
N ALA A 60 -11.04 -10.90 12.02
CA ALA A 60 -10.99 -12.09 12.87
C ALA A 60 -11.15 -13.41 12.11
N SER A 61 -11.75 -13.40 10.92
CA SER A 61 -11.90 -14.57 10.04
C SER A 61 -12.31 -14.17 8.62
N GLU A 62 -12.20 -15.12 7.69
CA GLU A 62 -12.73 -15.03 6.33
C GLU A 62 -14.22 -14.69 6.33
N LYS A 63 -14.98 -15.28 7.26
CA LYS A 63 -16.40 -14.98 7.47
C LYS A 63 -16.65 -13.55 7.91
N ALA A 64 -15.78 -12.99 8.75
CA ALA A 64 -15.90 -11.60 9.18
C ALA A 64 -15.65 -10.64 8.00
N LEU A 65 -14.67 -10.94 7.15
CA LEU A 65 -14.42 -10.18 5.92
C LEU A 65 -15.64 -10.22 4.99
N VAL A 66 -16.14 -11.42 4.70
CA VAL A 66 -17.30 -11.64 3.84
C VAL A 66 -18.53 -10.89 4.37
N THR A 67 -18.76 -10.95 5.69
CA THR A 67 -19.85 -10.21 6.34
C THR A 67 -19.66 -8.70 6.21
N SER A 68 -18.44 -8.20 6.41
CA SER A 68 -18.14 -6.78 6.26
C SER A 68 -18.36 -6.29 4.82
N ILE A 69 -17.94 -7.07 3.82
CA ILE A 69 -18.19 -6.78 2.40
C ILE A 69 -19.70 -6.78 2.11
N THR A 70 -20.43 -7.77 2.62
CA THR A 70 -21.89 -7.88 2.45
C THR A 70 -22.61 -6.67 3.05
N ASP A 71 -22.25 -6.29 4.27
CA ASP A 71 -22.78 -5.12 4.98
C ASP A 71 -22.54 -3.83 4.18
N GLN A 72 -21.34 -3.68 3.60
CA GLN A 72 -20.98 -2.53 2.80
C GLN A 72 -21.76 -2.47 1.49
N LEU A 73 -21.83 -3.58 0.75
CA LEU A 73 -22.65 -3.67 -0.46
C LEU A 73 -24.11 -3.34 -0.19
N SER A 74 -24.63 -3.77 0.97
CA SER A 74 -26.00 -3.47 1.40
C SER A 74 -26.24 -1.99 1.75
N ARG A 75 -25.19 -1.27 2.17
CA ARG A 75 -25.24 0.18 2.45
C ARG A 75 -25.18 1.05 1.20
N ILE A 76 -24.85 0.49 0.04
CA ILE A 76 -24.97 1.17 -1.26
C ILE A 76 -26.47 1.21 -1.65
N THR A 77 -27.28 1.84 -0.79
CA THR A 77 -28.75 1.94 -0.90
C THR A 77 -29.20 3.05 -1.85
N GLN A 78 -28.27 3.84 -2.38
CA GLN A 78 -28.56 4.99 -3.24
C GLN A 78 -28.98 4.59 -4.66
N TRP A 79 -28.94 3.30 -5.01
CA TRP A 79 -29.32 2.81 -6.33
C TRP A 79 -30.75 2.24 -6.36
N PRO A 80 -31.48 2.36 -7.49
CA PRO A 80 -32.78 1.73 -7.66
C PRO A 80 -32.73 0.24 -7.28
N LEU A 81 -33.77 -0.25 -6.58
CA LEU A 81 -33.84 -1.64 -6.08
C LEU A 81 -33.57 -2.70 -7.16
N GLN A 82 -34.01 -2.46 -8.40
CA GLN A 82 -33.77 -3.39 -9.52
C GLN A 82 -32.30 -3.48 -9.93
N ASP A 83 -31.52 -2.43 -9.69
CA ASP A 83 -30.10 -2.39 -10.03
C ASP A 83 -29.23 -3.01 -8.91
N GLN A 84 -29.66 -2.92 -7.66
CA GLN A 84 -28.88 -3.39 -6.50
C GLN A 84 -28.49 -4.88 -6.60
N ALA A 85 -29.44 -5.77 -6.91
CA ALA A 85 -29.17 -7.20 -7.03
C ALA A 85 -28.21 -7.53 -8.19
N TYR A 86 -28.34 -6.80 -9.31
CA TYR A 86 -27.43 -6.94 -10.45
C TYR A 86 -26.01 -6.54 -10.05
N TYR A 87 -25.87 -5.41 -9.36
CA TYR A 87 -24.58 -4.95 -8.87
C TYR A 87 -23.99 -5.92 -7.87
N HIS A 88 -24.71 -6.31 -6.81
CA HIS A 88 -24.21 -7.25 -5.79
C HIS A 88 -23.66 -8.52 -6.42
N ARG A 89 -24.37 -9.06 -7.42
CA ARG A 89 -23.88 -10.21 -8.18
C ARG A 89 -22.60 -9.92 -8.96
N ALA A 90 -22.54 -8.80 -9.69
CA ALA A 90 -21.33 -8.41 -10.41
C ALA A 90 -20.13 -8.24 -9.46
N TRP A 91 -20.38 -7.67 -8.30
CA TRP A 91 -19.42 -7.47 -7.23
C TRP A 91 -18.83 -8.76 -6.69
N TRP A 92 -19.67 -9.72 -6.30
CA TRP A 92 -19.20 -11.01 -5.83
C TRP A 92 -18.49 -11.81 -6.92
N LYS A 93 -18.94 -11.73 -8.17
CA LYS A 93 -18.24 -12.30 -9.33
C LYS A 93 -16.80 -11.79 -9.42
N HIS A 94 -16.65 -10.47 -9.35
CA HIS A 94 -15.38 -9.77 -9.43
C HIS A 94 -14.44 -10.14 -8.29
N LEU A 95 -14.97 -10.17 -7.06
CA LEU A 95 -14.22 -10.60 -5.88
C LEU A 95 -13.78 -12.06 -5.97
N ALA A 96 -14.68 -12.97 -6.39
CA ALA A 96 -14.37 -14.39 -6.54
C ALA A 96 -13.23 -14.65 -7.52
N VAL A 97 -13.24 -13.96 -8.67
CA VAL A 97 -12.12 -14.02 -9.62
C VAL A 97 -10.85 -13.50 -9.00
N ALA A 98 -10.89 -12.30 -8.41
CA ALA A 98 -9.75 -11.68 -7.76
C ALA A 98 -9.11 -12.62 -6.71
N ALA A 99 -9.91 -13.22 -5.84
CA ALA A 99 -9.46 -14.18 -4.82
C ALA A 99 -8.79 -15.41 -5.46
N SER A 100 -9.34 -15.93 -6.56
CA SER A 100 -8.76 -17.09 -7.25
C SER A 100 -7.39 -16.85 -7.89
N HIS A 101 -7.04 -15.59 -8.14
CA HIS A 101 -5.72 -15.22 -8.64
C HIS A 101 -4.67 -15.06 -7.54
N LEU A 102 -5.08 -14.99 -6.26
CA LEU A 102 -4.16 -14.72 -5.15
C LEU A 102 -3.15 -15.83 -4.93
N SER A 103 -3.51 -17.08 -5.22
CA SER A 103 -2.60 -18.22 -5.14
C SER A 103 -1.49 -18.21 -6.19
N PHE A 104 -1.65 -17.45 -7.28
CA PHE A 104 -0.69 -17.34 -8.39
C PHE A 104 -0.04 -15.96 -8.48
N LEU A 105 -0.35 -15.08 -7.52
CA LEU A 105 0.04 -13.68 -7.58
C LEU A 105 1.57 -13.51 -7.57
N ARG A 106 2.28 -14.41 -6.87
CA ARG A 106 3.74 -14.42 -6.76
C ARG A 106 4.40 -14.72 -8.10
N GLU A 107 4.00 -15.79 -8.77
CA GLU A 107 4.57 -16.16 -10.07
C GLU A 107 4.25 -15.10 -11.12
N GLU A 108 3.03 -14.59 -11.07
CA GLU A 108 2.51 -13.64 -12.04
C GLU A 108 3.18 -12.25 -11.89
N ILE A 109 3.40 -11.75 -10.66
CA ILE A 109 4.14 -10.48 -10.48
C ILE A 109 5.57 -10.59 -11.00
N HIS A 110 6.30 -11.67 -10.71
CA HIS A 110 7.64 -11.88 -11.24
C HIS A 110 7.65 -11.93 -12.77
N ARG A 111 6.69 -12.62 -13.36
CA ARG A 111 6.57 -12.73 -14.81
C ARG A 111 6.38 -11.35 -15.45
N GLN A 112 5.48 -10.53 -14.90
CA GLN A 112 5.20 -9.21 -15.45
C GLN A 112 6.33 -8.21 -15.20
N VAL A 113 6.92 -8.21 -14.00
CA VAL A 113 8.07 -7.34 -13.69
C VAL A 113 9.22 -7.64 -14.66
N ARG A 114 9.58 -8.90 -14.88
CA ARG A 114 10.63 -9.27 -15.86
C ARG A 114 10.34 -8.77 -17.27
N GLN A 115 9.07 -8.81 -17.70
CA GLN A 115 8.67 -8.28 -19.00
C GLN A 115 8.91 -6.76 -19.08
N VAL A 116 8.50 -6.02 -18.05
CA VAL A 116 8.75 -4.57 -17.94
C VAL A 116 10.25 -4.29 -17.87
N SER A 117 11.00 -4.95 -17.00
CA SER A 117 12.45 -4.81 -16.87
C SER A 117 13.20 -5.03 -18.18
N THR A 118 12.77 -6.03 -18.97
CA THR A 118 13.35 -6.34 -20.28
C THR A 118 13.12 -5.20 -21.27
N VAL A 119 11.89 -4.67 -21.33
CA VAL A 119 11.54 -3.55 -22.21
C VAL A 119 12.32 -2.30 -21.81
N THR A 120 12.29 -1.93 -20.52
CA THR A 120 13.01 -0.78 -19.97
C THR A 120 14.52 -0.86 -20.23
N SER A 121 15.13 -2.03 -20.06
CA SER A 121 16.56 -2.22 -20.34
C SER A 121 16.93 -2.06 -21.82
N ALA A 122 15.98 -2.29 -22.73
CA ALA A 122 16.19 -2.19 -24.17
C ALA A 122 15.91 -0.79 -24.76
N MET A 123 15.51 0.20 -23.95
CA MET A 123 15.04 1.51 -24.45
C MET A 123 16.13 2.42 -25.04
N SER A 124 17.42 2.07 -24.97
CA SER A 124 18.53 2.95 -25.38
C SER A 124 18.68 3.16 -26.91
N ALA A 125 17.85 2.55 -27.76
CA ALA A 125 18.05 2.57 -29.22
C ALA A 125 16.82 2.95 -30.09
N ASP A 126 15.58 2.84 -29.59
CA ASP A 126 14.36 3.06 -30.40
C ASP A 126 13.14 3.45 -29.53
N GLY A 127 13.14 4.69 -29.02
CA GLY A 127 12.30 5.10 -27.88
C GLY A 127 10.78 4.98 -28.06
N LEU A 128 10.23 5.34 -29.23
CA LEU A 128 8.76 5.43 -29.40
C LEU A 128 8.07 4.07 -29.47
N ALA A 129 8.62 3.12 -30.22
CA ALA A 129 8.05 1.77 -30.32
C ALA A 129 8.09 1.06 -28.96
N ARG A 130 9.17 1.27 -28.19
CA ARG A 130 9.32 0.70 -26.85
C ARG A 130 8.40 1.34 -25.81
N ILE A 131 8.07 2.62 -25.94
CA ILE A 131 7.07 3.26 -25.07
C ILE A 131 5.68 2.64 -25.25
N ALA A 132 5.28 2.37 -26.50
CA ALA A 132 4.00 1.72 -26.79
C ALA A 132 3.98 0.28 -26.23
N GLU A 133 5.06 -0.47 -26.45
CA GLU A 133 5.22 -1.82 -25.89
C GLU A 133 5.19 -1.80 -24.36
N LEU A 134 5.92 -0.87 -23.72
CA LEU A 134 5.91 -0.70 -22.27
C LEU A 134 4.50 -0.43 -21.76
N SER A 135 3.76 0.47 -22.41
CA SER A 135 2.37 0.79 -22.04
C SER A 135 1.47 -0.44 -22.09
N GLU A 136 1.63 -1.31 -23.10
CA GLU A 136 0.89 -2.57 -23.21
C GLU A 136 1.24 -3.54 -22.07
N LYS A 137 2.52 -3.63 -21.67
CA LYS A 137 2.99 -4.52 -20.59
C LYS A 137 2.68 -4.00 -19.18
N VAL A 138 2.55 -2.69 -19.01
CA VAL A 138 2.23 -2.06 -17.73
C VAL A 138 0.78 -2.34 -17.31
N GLU A 139 -0.15 -2.48 -18.24
CA GLU A 139 -1.57 -2.71 -17.92
C GLU A 139 -1.86 -4.03 -17.17
N PRO A 140 -1.32 -5.20 -17.58
CA PRO A 140 -1.38 -6.41 -16.77
C PRO A 140 -0.75 -6.23 -15.38
N LEU A 141 0.44 -5.63 -15.32
CA LEU A 141 1.16 -5.40 -14.06
C LEU A 141 0.35 -4.52 -13.10
N LYS A 142 -0.31 -3.48 -13.61
CA LYS A 142 -1.22 -2.60 -12.87
C LYS A 142 -2.35 -3.36 -12.18
N LYS A 143 -2.94 -4.32 -12.88
CA LYS A 143 -4.01 -5.17 -12.31
C LYS A 143 -3.48 -6.05 -11.19
N ILE A 144 -2.28 -6.63 -11.34
CA ILE A 144 -1.65 -7.49 -10.35
C ILE A 144 -1.26 -6.70 -9.10
N ILE A 145 -0.62 -5.54 -9.27
CA ILE A 145 -0.21 -4.68 -8.15
C ILE A 145 -1.45 -4.10 -7.44
N GLY A 146 -2.49 -3.69 -8.17
CA GLY A 146 -3.76 -3.28 -7.58
C GLY A 146 -4.41 -4.41 -6.78
N LEU A 147 -4.33 -5.65 -7.28
CA LEU A 147 -4.85 -6.82 -6.58
C LEU A 147 -4.03 -7.13 -5.32
N LEU A 148 -2.70 -7.00 -5.38
CA LEU A 148 -1.81 -7.13 -4.23
C LEU A 148 -2.16 -6.11 -3.15
N ALA A 149 -2.26 -4.83 -3.51
CA ALA A 149 -2.63 -3.74 -2.60
C ALA A 149 -4.01 -3.99 -1.97
N THR A 150 -4.99 -4.40 -2.77
CA THR A 150 -6.35 -4.72 -2.29
C THR A 150 -6.34 -5.90 -1.31
N SER A 151 -5.54 -6.94 -1.59
CA SER A 151 -5.43 -8.14 -0.74
C SER A 151 -4.79 -7.82 0.60
N VAL A 152 -3.79 -6.94 0.61
CA VAL A 152 -3.24 -6.39 1.85
C VAL A 152 -4.36 -5.76 2.66
N VAL A 153 -5.18 -4.88 2.06
CA VAL A 153 -6.30 -4.23 2.77
C VAL A 153 -7.34 -5.25 3.28
N TRP A 154 -7.53 -6.37 2.59
CA TRP A 154 -8.34 -7.50 3.07
C TRP A 154 -7.68 -8.33 4.18
N GLY A 155 -6.51 -7.92 4.66
CA GLY A 155 -5.79 -8.59 5.73
C GLY A 155 -5.07 -9.85 5.30
N CYS A 156 -4.95 -10.10 4.00
CA CYS A 156 -4.24 -11.25 3.44
C CYS A 156 -2.72 -10.97 3.37
N LEU A 157 -2.07 -10.61 4.49
CA LEU A 157 -0.66 -10.20 4.46
C LEU A 157 0.27 -11.32 3.99
N SER A 158 -0.19 -12.57 3.97
CA SER A 158 0.53 -13.73 3.42
C SER A 158 0.98 -13.50 1.97
N VAL A 159 0.23 -12.75 1.15
CA VAL A 159 0.60 -12.45 -0.24
C VAL A 159 1.79 -11.49 -0.39
N CYS A 160 2.17 -10.79 0.68
CA CYS A 160 3.35 -9.91 0.71
C CYS A 160 4.53 -10.62 1.37
N ASP A 161 5.24 -11.47 0.62
CA ASP A 161 6.42 -12.19 1.10
C ASP A 161 7.73 -11.61 0.53
N GLU A 162 8.85 -12.28 0.78
CA GLU A 162 10.17 -11.86 0.30
C GLU A 162 10.31 -11.94 -1.22
N ASP A 163 9.67 -12.91 -1.87
CA ASP A 163 9.71 -13.05 -3.33
C ASP A 163 8.97 -11.89 -4.00
N VAL A 164 7.77 -11.57 -3.51
CA VAL A 164 7.00 -10.40 -3.96
C VAL A 164 7.77 -9.11 -3.68
N MET A 165 8.42 -9.00 -2.52
CA MET A 165 9.29 -7.85 -2.22
C MET A 165 10.40 -7.67 -3.26
N ARG A 166 11.08 -8.76 -3.63
CA ARG A 166 12.17 -8.76 -4.62
C ARG A 166 11.67 -8.33 -6.00
N ALA A 167 10.48 -8.80 -6.41
CA ALA A 167 9.85 -8.37 -7.65
C ALA A 167 9.52 -6.86 -7.63
N LEU A 168 8.98 -6.35 -6.52
CA LEU A 168 8.67 -4.93 -6.38
C LEU A 168 9.94 -4.07 -6.35
N ASP A 169 11.03 -4.54 -5.71
CA ASP A 169 12.33 -3.86 -5.70
C ASP A 169 12.91 -3.77 -7.11
N GLU A 170 12.85 -4.85 -7.90
CA GLU A 170 13.24 -4.86 -9.31
C GLU A 170 12.41 -3.85 -10.12
N LEU A 171 11.09 -3.83 -9.94
CA LEU A 171 10.20 -2.90 -10.61
C LEU A 171 10.50 -1.43 -10.24
N CYS A 172 10.73 -1.16 -8.96
CA CYS A 172 11.07 0.18 -8.51
C CYS A 172 12.45 0.60 -9.04
N ALA A 173 13.44 -0.30 -9.13
CA ALA A 173 14.71 -0.01 -9.77
C ALA A 173 14.56 0.35 -11.26
N CYS A 174 13.63 -0.31 -11.98
CA CYS A 174 13.27 0.07 -13.34
C CYS A 174 12.54 1.42 -13.43
N THR A 175 11.69 1.72 -12.44
CA THR A 175 10.87 2.94 -12.40
C THR A 175 11.71 4.18 -12.09
N TYR A 176 12.69 4.05 -11.19
CA TYR A 176 13.50 5.15 -10.66
C TYR A 176 14.98 5.07 -11.09
N SER A 177 15.25 4.59 -12.31
CA SER A 177 16.62 4.43 -12.84
C SER A 177 17.14 5.76 -13.38
N ASP A 178 18.29 6.26 -12.90
CA ASP A 178 19.01 7.52 -13.26
C ASP A 178 19.24 7.82 -14.77
N LYS A 179 18.80 6.95 -15.67
CA LYS A 179 18.92 7.12 -17.12
C LYS A 179 17.89 8.16 -17.63
N PRO A 180 18.32 9.30 -18.21
CA PRO A 180 17.41 10.32 -18.72
C PRO A 180 16.53 9.81 -19.87
N GLU A 181 16.98 8.80 -20.61
CA GLU A 181 16.20 8.17 -21.70
C GLU A 181 14.95 7.44 -21.19
N LEU A 182 14.86 7.21 -19.88
CA LEU A 182 13.74 6.53 -19.23
C LEU A 182 12.74 7.49 -18.59
N GLU A 183 12.89 8.82 -18.70
CA GLU A 183 11.97 9.78 -18.09
C GLU A 183 10.51 9.55 -18.51
N THR A 184 10.26 9.24 -19.79
CA THR A 184 8.91 8.89 -20.26
C THR A 184 8.40 7.56 -19.70
N ALA A 185 9.29 6.56 -19.58
CA ALA A 185 8.94 5.26 -18.99
C ALA A 185 8.62 5.40 -17.50
N GLU A 186 9.41 6.20 -16.77
CA GLU A 186 9.16 6.58 -15.39
C GLU A 186 7.83 7.30 -15.25
N GLN A 187 7.52 8.27 -16.11
CA GLN A 187 6.24 8.97 -16.03
C GLN A 187 5.06 8.01 -16.20
N ILE A 188 5.17 7.04 -17.12
CA ILE A 188 4.15 5.99 -17.32
C ILE A 188 4.04 5.11 -16.07
N LEU A 189 5.16 4.62 -15.54
CA LEU A 189 5.21 3.71 -14.40
C LEU A 189 4.77 4.40 -13.09
N SER A 190 5.31 5.58 -12.79
CA SER A 190 5.01 6.35 -11.58
C SER A 190 3.57 6.84 -11.54
N SER A 191 3.03 7.36 -12.64
CA SER A 191 1.63 7.80 -12.70
C SER A 191 0.63 6.66 -12.63
N SER A 192 1.02 5.45 -13.08
CA SER A 192 0.10 4.31 -13.18
C SER A 192 0.18 3.33 -12.01
N LEU A 193 1.34 3.22 -11.36
CA LEU A 193 1.65 2.16 -10.38
C LEU A 193 2.29 2.68 -9.09
N GLY A 194 2.73 3.95 -9.07
CA GLY A 194 3.67 4.43 -8.06
C GLY A 194 3.18 4.20 -6.63
N LEU A 195 1.93 4.55 -6.36
CA LEU A 195 1.40 4.55 -4.99
C LEU A 195 1.11 3.14 -4.49
N GLU A 196 0.50 2.29 -5.32
CA GLU A 196 0.24 0.87 -4.98
C GLU A 196 1.53 0.09 -4.78
N THR A 197 2.49 0.26 -5.70
CA THR A 197 3.79 -0.42 -5.65
C THR A 197 4.49 -0.05 -4.35
N SER A 198 4.54 1.25 -4.03
CA SER A 198 5.18 1.76 -2.83
C SER A 198 4.50 1.28 -1.54
N PHE A 199 3.16 1.24 -1.54
CA PHE A 199 2.39 0.68 -0.44
C PHE A 199 2.72 -0.80 -0.21
N CYS A 200 2.70 -1.61 -1.27
CA CYS A 200 3.01 -3.04 -1.17
C CYS A 200 4.45 -3.28 -0.72
N SER A 201 5.42 -2.52 -1.23
CA SER A 201 6.82 -2.60 -0.82
C SER A 201 7.00 -2.28 0.67
N ALA A 202 6.31 -1.26 1.18
CA ALA A 202 6.34 -0.92 2.60
C ALA A 202 5.78 -2.05 3.47
N ILE A 203 4.69 -2.69 3.04
CA ILE A 203 4.08 -3.81 3.76
C ILE A 203 4.97 -5.05 3.73
N CYS A 204 5.56 -5.38 2.59
CA CYS A 204 6.55 -6.45 2.48
C CYS A 204 7.74 -6.21 3.42
N ALA A 205 8.29 -5.00 3.42
CA ALA A 205 9.39 -4.62 4.30
C ALA A 205 9.03 -4.79 5.79
N LEU A 206 7.84 -4.33 6.19
CA LEU A 206 7.36 -4.47 7.57
C LEU A 206 7.10 -5.92 7.98
N LYS A 207 6.65 -6.78 7.05
CA LYS A 207 6.37 -8.19 7.34
C LYS A 207 7.64 -9.05 7.40
N ASN A 208 8.52 -8.93 6.40
CA ASN A 208 9.72 -9.77 6.29
C ASN A 208 10.76 -9.47 7.38
N SER A 209 10.65 -8.30 7.98
CA SER A 209 11.50 -7.84 9.07
C SER A 209 11.60 -8.72 10.32
N ARG A 210 10.63 -9.61 10.55
CA ARG A 210 10.56 -10.47 11.74
C ARG A 210 11.21 -11.83 11.54
N GLY A 211 11.46 -12.25 10.29
CA GLY A 211 11.81 -13.63 9.95
C GLY A 211 13.30 -13.94 9.94
N SER A 212 14.15 -12.96 9.66
CA SER A 212 15.60 -13.13 9.60
C SER A 212 16.21 -12.80 10.96
N GLN A 213 16.07 -13.71 11.94
CA GLN A 213 17.10 -13.76 12.97
C GLN A 213 18.41 -14.14 12.26
N PRO A 214 19.48 -13.34 12.36
CA PRO A 214 20.78 -13.77 11.87
C PRO A 214 21.09 -15.09 12.57
N ASP A 215 21.30 -16.15 11.79
CA ASP A 215 21.71 -17.44 12.32
C ASP A 215 23.07 -17.21 13.00
N PRO A 216 23.15 -17.27 14.35
CA PRO A 216 24.37 -16.88 15.06
C PRO A 216 25.55 -17.79 14.71
N GLU A 217 25.32 -18.91 14.02
CA GLU A 217 26.38 -19.80 13.52
C GLU A 217 26.85 -19.45 12.09
N ALA A 218 26.10 -18.65 11.31
CA ALA A 218 26.48 -18.28 9.94
C ALA A 218 27.56 -17.17 9.88
N ASP A 219 27.72 -16.39 10.95
CA ASP A 219 28.65 -15.24 11.02
C ASP A 219 30.12 -15.62 11.25
N LEU A 220 30.46 -16.90 11.44
CA LEU A 220 31.83 -17.31 11.74
C LEU A 220 32.66 -17.73 10.51
N ASP A 221 32.05 -17.91 9.33
CA ASP A 221 32.75 -18.43 8.13
C ASP A 221 32.57 -17.59 6.83
N GLN A 222 31.86 -16.46 6.84
CA GLN A 222 31.53 -15.69 5.62
C GLN A 222 32.37 -14.41 5.43
N ASP A 223 33.70 -14.54 5.33
CA ASP A 223 34.58 -13.43 4.92
C ASP A 223 34.67 -13.23 3.37
N ALA A 224 33.91 -13.99 2.57
CA ALA A 224 34.13 -14.06 1.11
C ALA A 224 32.97 -13.61 0.19
N ASP A 225 31.71 -13.52 0.65
CA ASP A 225 30.54 -13.31 -0.24
C ASP A 225 29.69 -12.07 0.11
N HIS A 226 30.31 -10.99 0.63
CA HIS A 226 29.61 -9.73 0.92
C HIS A 226 29.11 -8.93 -0.31
N GLU A 227 29.44 -9.34 -1.55
CA GLU A 227 28.98 -8.65 -2.77
C GLU A 227 27.46 -8.70 -2.96
N HIS A 228 26.76 -9.72 -2.44
CA HIS A 228 25.30 -9.83 -2.62
C HIS A 228 24.49 -8.86 -1.75
N ASP A 229 25.06 -8.35 -0.66
CA ASP A 229 24.37 -7.40 0.22
C ASP A 229 24.46 -5.94 -0.27
N GLU A 230 25.46 -5.60 -1.09
CA GLU A 230 25.61 -4.26 -1.68
C GLU A 230 24.50 -3.93 -2.68
N LEU A 231 24.01 -4.92 -3.45
CA LEU A 231 22.93 -4.75 -4.43
C LEU A 231 21.58 -4.32 -3.80
N ASN A 232 21.36 -4.60 -2.51
CA ASN A 232 20.15 -4.17 -1.80
C ASN A 232 20.19 -2.69 -1.34
N ILE A 233 21.38 -2.08 -1.28
CA ILE A 233 21.54 -0.67 -0.89
C ILE A 233 21.30 0.26 -2.09
N ASP A 234 21.65 -0.19 -3.30
CA ASP A 234 21.49 0.59 -4.55
C ASP A 234 20.05 1.06 -4.80
N PHE A 235 19.04 0.26 -4.43
CA PHE A 235 17.64 0.65 -4.57
C PHE A 235 17.31 1.90 -3.74
N THR A 236 17.85 1.97 -2.52
CA THR A 236 17.56 3.06 -1.57
C THR A 236 18.18 4.37 -2.04
N ASP A 237 19.39 4.30 -2.60
CA ASP A 237 20.13 5.46 -3.06
C ASP A 237 19.56 6.02 -4.38
N ASN A 238 19.13 5.17 -5.32
CA ASN A 238 18.56 5.61 -6.60
C ASN A 238 17.15 6.21 -6.43
N ALA A 239 16.26 5.53 -5.69
CA ALA A 239 14.92 6.04 -5.42
C ALA A 239 14.98 7.38 -4.65
N LEU A 240 15.97 7.53 -3.76
CA LEU A 240 16.18 8.80 -3.09
C LEU A 240 16.79 9.85 -4.01
N ARG A 241 17.84 9.58 -4.78
CA ARG A 241 18.41 10.58 -5.73
C ARG A 241 17.34 11.17 -6.62
N ARG A 242 16.42 10.33 -7.12
CA ARG A 242 15.23 10.74 -7.87
C ARG A 242 14.25 11.60 -7.07
N TYR A 243 14.06 11.35 -5.77
CA TYR A 243 13.31 12.24 -4.85
C TYR A 243 13.87 13.66 -4.82
N LEU A 244 15.14 13.84 -5.21
CA LEU A 244 15.89 15.09 -5.10
C LEU A 244 16.09 15.79 -6.42
N ASP A 245 16.38 15.02 -7.46
CA ASP A 245 16.55 15.54 -8.80
C ASP A 245 15.21 15.99 -9.40
N THR A 246 14.09 15.48 -8.88
CA THR A 246 12.77 16.05 -9.15
C THR A 246 12.67 17.40 -8.42
N SER A 247 12.96 18.48 -9.14
CA SER A 247 12.82 19.83 -8.61
C SER A 247 11.39 20.03 -8.11
N TRP A 248 11.28 20.37 -6.84
CA TRP A 248 10.01 20.59 -6.13
C TRP A 248 9.31 21.90 -6.54
N ASP A 249 9.61 22.43 -7.73
CA ASP A 249 9.03 23.65 -8.25
C ASP A 249 7.52 23.43 -8.50
N ASN A 250 6.77 23.81 -7.46
CA ASN A 250 5.35 24.11 -7.35
C ASN A 250 4.44 23.76 -8.54
N ASN A 251 3.49 22.86 -8.27
CA ASN A 251 2.19 22.60 -8.92
C ASN A 251 1.98 21.30 -9.70
N THR A 252 3.01 20.53 -10.07
CA THR A 252 2.79 19.48 -11.07
C THR A 252 2.60 18.06 -10.52
N TYR A 253 2.98 17.75 -9.27
CA TYR A 253 3.13 16.34 -8.84
C TYR A 253 2.54 15.93 -7.48
N GLY A 254 1.30 16.33 -7.20
CA GLY A 254 0.56 15.88 -6.01
C GLY A 254 0.43 14.35 -5.85
N ASN A 255 0.58 13.58 -6.93
CA ASN A 255 0.45 12.10 -6.90
C ASN A 255 1.77 11.35 -6.62
N ILE A 256 2.93 11.99 -6.79
CA ILE A 256 4.24 11.32 -6.64
C ILE A 256 4.66 11.30 -5.16
N LEU A 257 4.38 12.38 -4.43
CA LEU A 257 4.82 12.55 -3.06
C LEU A 257 4.35 11.42 -2.10
N PRO A 258 3.08 10.96 -2.12
CA PRO A 258 2.65 9.88 -1.24
C PRO A 258 3.33 8.53 -1.59
N SER A 259 3.64 8.31 -2.86
CA SER A 259 4.34 7.11 -3.34
C SER A 259 5.75 7.08 -2.77
N MET A 260 6.48 8.19 -2.90
CA MET A 260 7.83 8.29 -2.39
C MET A 260 7.89 8.24 -0.87
N ALA A 261 6.93 8.85 -0.18
CA ALA A 261 6.80 8.74 1.27
C ALA A 261 6.67 7.28 1.72
N LEU A 262 5.89 6.46 1.01
CA LEU A 262 5.75 5.03 1.30
C LEU A 262 7.02 4.23 0.98
N LEU A 263 7.76 4.57 -0.07
CA LEU A 263 9.07 3.96 -0.33
C LEU A 263 10.05 4.27 0.80
N LEU A 264 10.04 5.50 1.30
CA LEU A 264 10.86 5.89 2.44
C LEU A 264 10.42 5.20 3.74
N CYS A 265 9.14 4.89 3.92
CA CYS A 265 8.69 3.96 4.98
C CYS A 265 9.33 2.58 4.81
N ALA A 266 9.31 2.02 3.60
CA ALA A 266 9.88 0.70 3.32
C ALA A 266 11.38 0.65 3.65
N VAL A 267 12.11 1.68 3.22
CA VAL A 267 13.54 1.88 3.53
C VAL A 267 13.76 1.96 5.04
N ALA A 268 13.03 2.84 5.72
CA ALA A 268 13.16 3.06 7.16
C ALA A 268 12.89 1.76 7.95
N ALA A 269 11.86 1.01 7.57
CA ALA A 269 11.56 -0.29 8.15
C ALA A 269 12.73 -1.28 7.98
N ARG A 270 13.24 -1.47 6.75
CA ARG A 270 14.36 -2.39 6.48
C ARG A 270 15.61 -2.04 7.30
N VAL A 271 15.96 -0.75 7.37
CA VAL A 271 17.15 -0.27 8.09
C VAL A 271 17.05 -0.53 9.59
N CYS A 272 15.87 -0.35 10.21
CA CYS A 272 15.73 -0.61 11.64
C CYS A 272 15.76 -2.09 12.01
N LEU A 273 15.20 -2.94 11.16
CA LEU A 273 14.99 -4.34 11.50
C LEU A 273 16.22 -5.21 11.27
N ARG A 274 17.12 -4.79 10.36
CA ARG A 274 18.45 -5.40 10.21
C ARG A 274 19.35 -5.25 11.44
N GLN A 275 19.11 -4.26 12.30
CA GLN A 275 20.06 -3.91 13.35
C GLN A 275 19.77 -4.53 14.72
N ASP A 276 18.49 -4.67 15.11
CA ASP A 276 18.11 -5.40 16.32
C ASP A 276 16.60 -5.73 16.32
N PRO A 277 16.19 -6.95 15.94
CA PRO A 277 14.79 -7.36 15.93
C PRO A 277 14.15 -7.43 17.34
N LYS A 278 14.96 -7.35 18.41
CA LYS A 278 14.51 -7.34 19.81
C LYS A 278 14.59 -5.95 20.46
N ALA A 279 15.09 -4.93 19.77
CA ALA A 279 15.21 -3.59 20.34
C ALA A 279 13.83 -2.98 20.61
N GLU A 280 13.74 -2.23 21.71
CA GLU A 280 12.65 -1.29 22.02
C GLU A 280 12.35 -0.30 20.85
N ASN A 281 13.31 -0.17 19.93
CA ASN A 281 13.28 0.70 18.76
C ASN A 281 12.69 0.04 17.50
N ALA A 282 12.29 -1.24 17.54
CA ALA A 282 11.68 -1.88 16.38
C ALA A 282 10.38 -1.14 15.96
N PRO A 283 10.12 -0.97 14.65
CA PRO A 283 8.88 -0.38 14.16
C PRO A 283 7.66 -1.25 14.52
N PRO A 284 6.44 -0.69 14.42
CA PRO A 284 5.23 -1.45 14.70
C PRO A 284 5.12 -2.61 13.69
N PRO A 285 4.75 -3.82 14.13
CA PRO A 285 4.45 -4.93 13.24
C PRO A 285 3.34 -4.55 12.27
N ALA A 286 3.44 -4.97 11.01
CA ALA A 286 2.39 -4.74 10.02
C ALA A 286 1.01 -5.16 10.55
N GLU A 287 0.92 -6.31 11.22
CA GLU A 287 -0.31 -6.85 11.83
C GLU A 287 -0.99 -5.94 12.87
N ASN A 288 -0.25 -5.02 13.49
CA ASN A 288 -0.76 -4.17 14.56
C ASN A 288 -1.19 -2.77 14.06
N ILE A 289 -0.91 -2.43 12.81
CA ILE A 289 -1.28 -1.14 12.25
C ILE A 289 -2.82 -1.14 12.07
N PRO A 290 -3.56 -0.16 12.63
CA PRO A 290 -4.99 -0.28 12.90
C PRO A 290 -5.91 -0.27 11.68
N PHE A 291 -5.40 -0.01 10.49
CA PHE A 291 -6.13 -0.29 9.26
C PHE A 291 -6.36 -1.81 9.08
N PHE A 292 -5.48 -2.61 9.69
CA PHE A 292 -5.64 -4.03 10.00
C PHE A 292 -6.04 -4.27 11.46
N SER A 293 -6.67 -3.35 12.19
CA SER A 293 -7.33 -3.65 13.50
C SER A 293 -8.81 -3.29 13.63
N GLN A 294 -9.42 -2.53 12.69
CA GLN A 294 -10.83 -2.11 12.81
C GLN A 294 -11.83 -3.04 12.11
N ALA A 295 -12.03 -4.25 12.62
CA ALA A 295 -13.39 -4.82 12.61
C ALA A 295 -14.12 -4.26 13.82
N ARG A 296 -15.12 -3.40 13.56
CA ARG A 296 -16.08 -2.83 14.52
C ARG A 296 -15.87 -3.26 15.98
N ARG A 297 -15.42 -2.34 16.83
CA ARG A 297 -16.12 -2.22 18.11
C ARG A 297 -17.57 -1.93 17.75
N GLN A 298 -18.50 -2.82 18.10
CA GLN A 298 -19.92 -2.46 18.04
C GLN A 298 -20.06 -1.14 18.80
N PRO A 299 -20.69 -0.10 18.23
CA PRO A 299 -20.98 1.10 19.00
C PRO A 299 -21.78 0.67 20.22
N LEU A 300 -21.28 1.01 21.41
CA LEU A 300 -22.07 0.85 22.63
C LEU A 300 -23.37 1.65 22.43
N PRO A 301 -24.53 1.15 22.89
CA PRO A 301 -25.84 1.74 22.58
C PRO A 301 -26.03 3.23 22.98
N ASP A 302 -25.10 3.81 23.73
CA ASP A 302 -25.25 5.12 24.37
C ASP A 302 -24.45 6.27 23.73
N ASP A 303 -23.64 6.04 22.68
CA ASP A 303 -22.90 7.12 22.00
C ASP A 303 -23.81 7.92 21.04
N ARG A 304 -24.66 8.76 21.61
CA ARG A 304 -25.53 9.71 20.91
C ARG A 304 -24.94 11.12 20.92
N ALA A 305 -23.80 11.35 20.26
CA ALA A 305 -23.38 12.72 19.92
C ALA A 305 -22.31 12.76 18.82
N LEU A 306 -22.74 12.99 17.58
CA LEU A 306 -22.11 13.82 16.51
C LEU A 306 -22.45 13.25 15.13
N THR A 307 -23.65 13.57 14.67
CA THR A 307 -24.04 13.52 13.26
C THR A 307 -23.34 14.65 12.50
N VAL A 308 -22.09 14.41 12.10
CA VAL A 308 -21.50 15.07 10.93
C VAL A 308 -21.56 14.05 9.79
N ILE A 309 -22.12 14.47 8.66
CA ILE A 309 -22.47 13.66 7.49
C ILE A 309 -21.19 13.29 6.70
N THR A 310 -20.24 12.62 7.35
CA THR A 310 -19.01 12.05 6.74
C THR A 310 -18.81 10.57 7.09
N SER A 311 -19.68 9.96 7.92
CA SER A 311 -19.39 8.72 8.66
C SER A 311 -19.78 7.39 8.00
N GLY A 312 -20.10 7.34 6.71
CA GLY A 312 -20.58 6.11 6.06
C GLY A 312 -19.51 5.29 5.33
N LEU A 313 -18.67 5.97 4.54
CA LEU A 313 -17.70 5.35 3.63
C LEU A 313 -16.25 5.37 4.14
N ALA A 314 -15.92 6.20 5.14
CA ALA A 314 -14.54 6.41 5.58
C ALA A 314 -13.93 5.17 6.28
N GLU A 315 -14.76 4.22 6.71
CA GLU A 315 -14.33 3.01 7.44
C GLU A 315 -14.48 1.72 6.64
N SER A 316 -15.01 1.77 5.41
CA SER A 316 -15.29 0.55 4.65
C SER A 316 -14.03 -0.06 4.02
N ILE A 317 -14.03 -1.38 3.96
CA ILE A 317 -13.12 -2.20 3.17
C ILE A 317 -13.32 -1.82 1.70
N PRO A 318 -12.25 -1.64 0.91
CA PRO A 318 -12.37 -1.32 -0.50
C PRO A 318 -13.13 -2.43 -1.22
N LEU A 319 -14.10 -2.00 -2.00
CA LEU A 319 -15.00 -2.81 -2.78
C LEU A 319 -14.72 -2.49 -4.27
N PRO A 320 -14.42 -3.45 -5.20
CA PRO A 320 -14.34 -3.24 -6.66
C PRO A 320 -15.59 -2.71 -7.46
N ILE A 321 -15.70 -1.41 -7.83
CA ILE A 321 -16.77 -0.89 -8.73
C ILE A 321 -16.85 -1.71 -10.01
N ALA A 322 -18.04 -2.24 -10.28
CA ALA A 322 -18.41 -2.72 -11.59
C ALA A 322 -18.57 -1.52 -12.53
N THR A 323 -17.53 -1.17 -13.29
CA THR A 323 -17.74 -0.33 -14.47
C THR A 323 -18.59 -1.14 -15.45
N ARG A 324 -19.62 -0.51 -16.01
CA ARG A 324 -20.43 -1.13 -17.05
C ARG A 324 -19.49 -1.31 -18.25
N VAL A 325 -18.90 -2.51 -18.39
CA VAL A 325 -18.07 -2.85 -19.55
C VAL A 325 -18.95 -2.61 -20.78
N SER A 326 -18.59 -1.58 -21.55
CA SER A 326 -19.21 -1.33 -22.85
C SER A 326 -19.10 -2.63 -23.65
N LYS A 327 -20.21 -3.11 -24.22
CA LYS A 327 -20.23 -4.28 -25.11
C LYS A 327 -19.60 -3.93 -26.46
N ASP A 328 -18.41 -3.38 -26.46
CA ASP A 328 -17.64 -3.22 -27.68
C ASP A 328 -17.05 -4.57 -28.07
N LYS A 329 -16.93 -4.79 -29.38
CA LYS A 329 -16.97 -6.08 -30.10
C LYS A 329 -15.85 -7.09 -29.82
N GLU A 330 -14.99 -6.84 -28.85
CA GLU A 330 -13.98 -7.79 -28.40
C GLU A 330 -14.59 -8.58 -27.24
N GLY A 331 -14.28 -9.87 -27.12
CA GLY A 331 -14.90 -10.76 -26.13
C GLY A 331 -14.89 -10.19 -24.70
N PRO A 332 -15.71 -10.73 -23.77
CA PRO A 332 -15.86 -10.20 -22.42
C PRO A 332 -14.52 -10.20 -21.67
N SER A 333 -13.78 -9.10 -21.79
CA SER A 333 -12.63 -8.79 -20.97
C SER A 333 -13.19 -8.22 -19.68
N TYR A 334 -13.25 -9.05 -18.65
CA TYR A 334 -13.55 -8.60 -17.29
C TYR A 334 -12.35 -7.80 -16.77
N SER A 335 -12.16 -6.58 -17.28
CA SER A 335 -11.26 -5.62 -16.65
C SER A 335 -11.93 -5.14 -15.38
N LEU A 336 -11.61 -5.81 -14.27
CA LEU A 336 -11.83 -5.26 -12.95
C LEU A 336 -11.18 -3.85 -12.91
N PRO A 337 -11.90 -2.80 -12.52
CA PRO A 337 -11.30 -1.51 -12.17
C PRO A 337 -10.52 -1.60 -10.85
N VAL A 338 -9.68 -2.62 -10.64
CA VAL A 338 -9.02 -2.93 -9.37
C VAL A 338 -8.33 -1.70 -8.76
N THR A 339 -7.88 -0.78 -9.62
CA THR A 339 -7.07 0.39 -9.28
C THR A 339 -7.83 1.51 -8.57
N CYS A 340 -9.15 1.59 -8.63
CA CYS A 340 -9.86 2.73 -8.03
C CYS A 340 -10.13 2.58 -6.52
N PHE A 341 -9.99 1.38 -5.94
CA PHE A 341 -10.56 1.09 -4.61
C PHE A 341 -9.61 1.20 -3.47
N TRP A 342 -8.44 0.60 -3.64
CA TRP A 342 -7.37 0.79 -2.71
C TRP A 342 -7.06 2.30 -2.59
N GLU A 343 -7.19 3.09 -3.68
CA GLU A 343 -6.96 4.55 -3.67
C GLU A 343 -8.00 5.29 -2.81
N LEU A 344 -9.28 4.96 -2.95
CA LEU A 344 -10.34 5.52 -2.10
C LEU A 344 -10.12 5.16 -0.63
N TRP A 345 -9.77 3.91 -0.35
CA TRP A 345 -9.42 3.47 0.99
C TRP A 345 -8.19 4.23 1.52
N TYR A 346 -7.14 4.37 0.70
CA TYR A 346 -5.91 5.07 1.04
C TYR A 346 -6.23 6.50 1.44
N LYS A 347 -6.96 7.24 0.60
CA LYS A 347 -7.38 8.63 0.88
C LYS A 347 -8.22 8.73 2.15
N ALA A 348 -9.17 7.83 2.34
CA ALA A 348 -10.01 7.81 3.53
C ALA A 348 -9.20 7.57 4.81
N ARG A 349 -8.26 6.62 4.79
CA ARG A 349 -7.40 6.28 5.93
C ARG A 349 -6.35 7.34 6.22
N THR A 350 -5.76 7.93 5.20
CA THR A 350 -4.88 9.10 5.35
C THR A 350 -5.65 10.26 5.99
N ARG A 351 -6.84 10.58 5.50
CA ARG A 351 -7.68 11.65 6.08
C ARG A 351 -8.07 11.36 7.54
N ALA A 352 -8.46 10.12 7.85
CA ALA A 352 -8.75 9.72 9.22
C ALA A 352 -7.52 9.92 10.13
N LEU A 353 -6.33 9.52 9.67
CA LEU A 353 -5.09 9.70 10.42
C LEU A 353 -4.74 11.18 10.63
N ILE A 354 -4.97 12.04 9.63
CA ILE A 354 -4.80 13.50 9.75
C ILE A 354 -5.77 14.07 10.79
N ASN A 355 -7.03 13.67 10.73
CA ASN A 355 -8.05 14.12 11.68
C ASN A 355 -7.70 13.74 13.13
N GLU A 356 -7.08 12.57 13.30
CA GLU A 356 -6.67 12.01 14.59
C GLU A 356 -5.21 12.33 14.98
N ILE A 357 -4.52 13.23 14.28
CA ILE A 357 -3.07 13.45 14.45
C ILE A 357 -2.68 13.85 15.88
N ASP A 358 -3.56 14.54 16.60
CA ASP A 358 -3.40 15.01 17.98
C ASP A 358 -4.02 14.08 19.04
N SER A 359 -4.62 12.96 18.63
CA SER A 359 -5.34 12.04 19.53
C SER A 359 -4.41 11.13 20.35
N CYS A 360 -3.17 10.94 19.91
CA CYS A 360 -2.25 9.96 20.51
C CYS A 360 -0.80 10.43 20.54
N ALA A 361 0.05 9.63 21.18
CA ALA A 361 1.49 9.81 21.12
C ALA A 361 2.04 9.14 19.86
N TRP A 362 3.05 9.76 19.27
CA TRP A 362 3.79 9.28 18.12
C TRP A 362 5.22 8.92 18.52
N GLU A 363 5.78 8.00 17.76
CA GLU A 363 7.19 7.63 17.79
C GLU A 363 7.73 7.69 16.38
N GLY A 364 9.04 7.74 16.22
CA GLY A 364 9.61 7.75 14.89
C GLY A 364 11.09 7.46 14.83
N MET A 365 11.58 7.35 13.61
CA MET A 365 12.98 7.11 13.29
C MET A 365 13.40 8.01 12.13
N TYR A 366 14.71 8.15 11.97
CA TYR A 366 15.29 8.66 10.75
C TYR A 366 16.54 7.86 10.39
N THR A 367 16.83 7.80 9.11
CA THR A 367 18.02 7.14 8.57
C THR A 367 19.05 8.20 8.21
N TYR A 368 20.34 7.90 8.39
CA TYR A 368 21.43 8.75 7.90
C TYR A 368 22.12 8.12 6.71
N GLY A 369 22.90 8.92 6.01
CA GLY A 369 23.93 8.40 5.12
C GLY A 369 23.46 8.15 3.70
N LEU A 370 22.23 8.56 3.37
CA LEU A 370 21.72 8.47 2.00
C LEU A 370 22.45 9.41 1.02
N SER A 371 23.26 10.35 1.51
CA SER A 371 24.02 11.26 0.66
C SER A 371 25.29 10.63 0.06
N GLY A 372 25.46 9.30 0.12
CA GLY A 372 26.66 8.58 -0.38
C GLY A 372 27.98 8.97 0.29
N ARG A 373 27.96 9.83 1.31
CA ARG A 373 29.15 10.40 1.98
C ARG A 373 29.47 9.69 3.30
N SER A 374 28.75 8.63 3.64
CA SER A 374 29.07 7.82 4.82
C SER A 374 30.35 7.02 4.56
N ARG A 375 31.51 7.65 4.80
CA ARG A 375 32.86 7.10 4.57
C ARG A 375 33.15 5.77 5.28
N ASN A 376 32.27 5.32 6.18
CA ASN A 376 32.51 4.15 7.02
C ASN A 376 31.46 3.04 6.88
N GLY A 377 30.52 3.12 5.91
CA GLY A 377 29.53 2.08 5.62
C GLY A 377 28.53 1.74 6.76
N ARG A 378 28.76 2.22 7.98
CA ARG A 378 27.89 1.99 9.14
C ARG A 378 26.84 3.09 9.20
N SER A 379 25.63 2.77 8.75
CA SER A 379 24.44 3.56 9.09
C SER A 379 24.32 3.61 10.61
N ARG A 380 24.69 4.75 11.20
CA ARG A 380 24.55 4.97 12.64
C ARG A 380 23.09 5.32 12.88
N ASN A 381 22.29 4.36 13.31
CA ASN A 381 20.90 4.65 13.66
C ASN A 381 20.90 5.48 14.94
N ASP A 382 20.21 6.61 14.91
CA ASP A 382 19.94 7.35 16.13
C ASP A 382 18.84 6.64 16.94
N PRO A 383 18.85 6.81 18.27
CA PRO A 383 17.76 6.39 19.12
C PRO A 383 16.40 6.88 18.60
N LEU A 384 15.38 6.06 18.84
CA LEU A 384 14.00 6.34 18.47
C LEU A 384 13.58 7.74 18.95
N MET A 385 12.94 8.50 18.07
CA MET A 385 12.25 9.72 18.44
C MET A 385 11.00 9.37 19.27
N ARG A 386 10.92 9.94 20.46
CA ARG A 386 9.89 9.63 21.46
C ARG A 386 9.22 10.91 21.96
N HIS A 387 8.09 10.70 22.65
CA HIS A 387 7.29 11.76 23.26
C HIS A 387 6.72 12.79 22.27
N ILE A 388 6.59 12.42 21.00
CA ILE A 388 5.96 13.28 20.00
C ILE A 388 4.46 13.27 20.27
N ARG A 389 3.89 14.41 20.65
CA ARG A 389 2.45 14.60 20.76
C ARG A 389 2.08 15.85 20.00
N PHE A 390 1.54 15.66 18.81
CA PHE A 390 1.07 16.77 18.00
C PHE A 390 -0.13 17.44 18.67
N ARG A 391 -0.25 18.74 18.46
CA ARG A 391 -1.42 19.57 18.74
C ARG A 391 -1.70 20.37 17.49
N LYS A 392 -2.97 20.48 17.11
CA LYS A 392 -3.39 21.39 16.04
C LYS A 392 -3.34 22.82 16.59
N SER A 393 -2.45 23.66 16.05
CA SER A 393 -2.32 25.06 16.46
C SER A 393 -3.29 25.96 15.70
N SER A 394 -3.60 25.62 14.45
CA SER A 394 -4.68 26.21 13.65
C SER A 394 -5.16 25.21 12.60
N GLU A 395 -6.39 25.40 12.13
CA GLU A 395 -7.04 24.55 11.13
C GLU A 395 -7.81 25.44 10.15
N SER A 396 -7.66 25.14 8.86
CA SER A 396 -8.35 25.77 7.74
C SER A 396 -8.85 24.68 6.78
N ASP A 397 -9.69 25.04 5.81
CA ASP A 397 -10.25 24.08 4.86
C ASP A 397 -9.20 23.34 4.02
N LEU A 398 -8.00 23.91 3.88
CA LEU A 398 -6.92 23.36 3.04
C LEU A 398 -5.70 22.88 3.84
N ARG A 399 -5.56 23.31 5.09
CA ARG A 399 -4.31 23.15 5.83
C ARG A 399 -4.51 23.10 7.34
N ILE A 400 -3.78 22.20 8.00
CA ILE A 400 -3.69 22.08 9.45
C ILE A 400 -2.27 22.43 9.88
N GLU A 401 -2.12 23.38 10.81
CA GLU A 401 -0.84 23.65 11.47
C GLU A 401 -0.71 22.74 12.71
N ILE A 402 0.45 22.09 12.84
CA ILE A 402 0.75 21.11 13.89
C ILE A 402 2.01 21.49 14.65
N VAL A 403 1.95 21.31 15.97
CA VAL A 403 3.09 21.56 16.87
C VAL A 403 3.28 20.40 17.85
N ALA A 404 4.52 20.01 18.12
CA ALA A 404 4.89 19.10 19.19
C ALA A 404 6.12 19.66 19.93
N SER A 405 6.06 19.68 21.25
CA SER A 405 7.10 20.25 22.13
C SER A 405 7.61 19.18 23.10
N ALA A 406 8.82 19.38 23.63
CA ALA A 406 9.46 18.45 24.57
C ALA A 406 9.59 17.00 24.02
N CYS A 407 9.79 16.89 22.70
CA CYS A 407 10.11 15.62 22.04
C CYS A 407 11.56 15.24 22.36
N LYS A 408 11.93 13.96 22.27
CA LYS A 408 13.29 13.51 22.59
C LYS A 408 13.81 12.48 21.60
N ASP A 409 15.09 12.57 21.30
CA ASP A 409 15.87 11.56 20.56
C ASP A 409 17.28 11.41 21.17
N GLY A 410 18.20 10.77 20.44
CA GLY A 410 19.57 10.56 20.93
C GLY A 410 20.44 11.81 21.03
N ILE A 411 20.06 12.92 20.38
CA ILE A 411 20.80 14.18 20.43
C ILE A 411 20.32 15.04 21.60
N GLY A 412 19.01 15.04 21.87
CA GLY A 412 18.44 15.75 23.01
C GLY A 412 16.96 16.08 22.84
N GLU A 413 16.52 17.14 23.53
CA GLU A 413 15.15 17.64 23.43
C GLU A 413 14.97 18.50 22.17
N PHE A 414 13.84 18.30 21.49
CA PHE A 414 13.47 19.05 20.30
C PHE A 414 11.97 19.40 20.24
N SER A 415 11.64 20.36 19.37
CA SER A 415 10.27 20.65 18.95
C SER A 415 10.08 20.35 17.45
N LEU A 416 8.83 20.09 17.08
CA LEU A 416 8.35 19.98 15.71
C LEU A 416 7.28 21.06 15.50
N GLU A 417 7.42 21.89 14.48
CA GLU A 417 6.45 22.91 14.09
C GLU A 417 6.25 22.82 12.59
N GLY A 418 5.01 22.70 12.11
CA GLY A 418 4.79 22.49 10.68
C GLY A 418 3.34 22.43 10.31
N SER A 419 3.07 21.89 9.13
CA SER A 419 1.72 21.80 8.61
C SER A 419 1.46 20.59 7.74
N VAL A 420 0.19 20.23 7.66
CA VAL A 420 -0.37 19.21 6.77
C VAL A 420 -1.29 19.89 5.76
N ASP A 421 -1.06 19.62 4.47
CA ASP A 421 -1.94 20.01 3.37
C ASP A 421 -3.04 18.95 3.20
N LEU A 422 -4.31 19.36 3.21
CA LEU A 422 -5.46 18.46 3.22
C LEU A 422 -5.85 17.92 1.85
N GLU A 423 -5.38 18.56 0.77
CA GLU A 423 -5.65 18.15 -0.61
C GLU A 423 -4.63 17.12 -1.09
N THR A 424 -3.36 17.40 -0.84
CA THR A 424 -2.21 16.60 -1.28
C THR A 424 -1.72 15.61 -0.23
N TYR A 425 -2.16 15.74 1.02
CA TYR A 425 -1.62 15.03 2.19
C TYR A 425 -0.15 15.32 2.47
N GLY A 426 0.42 16.35 1.84
CA GLY A 426 1.80 16.77 2.04
C GLY A 426 2.05 17.28 3.46
N VAL A 427 3.25 17.01 3.97
CA VAL A 427 3.72 17.46 5.28
C VAL A 427 5.00 18.26 5.13
N MET A 428 5.05 19.40 5.83
CA MET A 428 6.24 20.24 6.00
C MET A 428 6.42 20.48 7.49
N ILE A 429 7.50 19.97 8.09
CA ILE A 429 7.77 20.07 9.53
C ILE A 429 9.17 20.63 9.76
N GLN A 430 9.30 21.67 10.56
CA GLN A 430 10.55 22.15 11.08
C GLN A 430 10.86 21.47 12.41
N LYS A 431 11.93 20.67 12.45
CA LYS A 431 12.52 20.18 13.70
C LYS A 431 13.51 21.20 14.24
N ARG A 432 13.45 21.51 15.54
CA ARG A 432 14.38 22.42 16.23
C ARG A 432 14.85 21.84 17.55
N TYR A 433 16.16 21.74 17.73
CA TYR A 433 16.74 21.43 19.04
C TYR A 433 16.85 22.69 19.88
N THR A 434 16.62 22.58 21.19
CA THR A 434 16.72 23.71 22.12
C THR A 434 18.12 24.34 22.07
N GLY A 435 18.22 25.59 21.59
CA GLY A 435 19.48 26.33 21.48
C GLY A 435 20.47 25.83 20.43
N ARG A 436 20.01 25.05 19.43
CA ARG A 436 20.86 24.40 18.42
C ARG A 436 20.27 24.51 17.01
N HIS A 437 20.90 23.82 16.06
CA HIS A 437 20.46 23.70 14.67
C HIS A 437 19.06 23.06 14.56
N GLY A 438 18.35 23.36 13.49
CA GLY A 438 17.12 22.67 13.10
C GLY A 438 17.32 21.75 11.92
N PHE A 439 16.25 21.12 11.44
CA PHE A 439 16.17 20.48 10.14
C PHE A 439 14.77 20.68 9.59
N GLN A 440 14.64 20.91 8.30
CA GLN A 440 13.35 20.92 7.64
C GLN A 440 13.02 19.50 7.19
N TRP A 441 11.80 19.06 7.42
CA TRP A 441 11.27 17.76 7.05
C TRP A 441 10.17 17.96 6.04
N ARG A 442 10.19 17.13 5.00
CA ARG A 442 9.25 17.19 3.88
C ARG A 442 8.81 15.76 3.56
N GLY A 443 7.51 15.55 3.45
CA GLY A 443 6.95 14.21 3.29
C GLY A 443 5.45 14.21 3.06
N ALA A 444 4.79 13.11 3.40
CA ALA A 444 3.33 13.00 3.38
C ALA A 444 2.81 12.25 4.59
N VAL A 445 1.55 12.52 4.92
CA VAL A 445 0.76 11.63 5.76
C VAL A 445 0.25 10.49 4.88
N THR A 446 0.44 9.27 5.34
CA THR A 446 0.04 8.03 4.68
C THR A 446 -0.75 7.18 5.66
N PRO A 447 -1.43 6.09 5.22
CA PRO A 447 -1.98 5.14 6.18
C PRO A 447 -0.87 4.62 7.11
N LEU A 448 0.36 4.40 6.63
CA LEU A 448 1.43 3.87 7.48
C LEU A 448 2.08 4.90 8.42
N GLY A 449 1.54 6.10 8.57
CA GLY A 449 2.11 7.16 9.39
C GLY A 449 2.59 8.34 8.55
N ILE A 450 3.49 9.15 9.10
CA ILE A 450 4.07 10.32 8.43
C ILE A 450 5.48 9.96 8.00
N SER A 451 5.80 10.09 6.72
CA SER A 451 7.13 9.74 6.22
C SER A 451 7.59 10.68 5.12
N GLY A 452 8.90 10.74 4.94
CA GLY A 452 9.52 11.64 3.98
C GLY A 452 11.02 11.73 4.18
N CYS A 453 11.60 12.85 3.79
CA CYS A 453 13.02 13.14 3.97
C CYS A 453 13.22 14.32 4.92
N TYR A 454 14.41 14.42 5.50
CA TYR A 454 14.86 15.64 6.14
C TYR A 454 15.99 16.29 5.34
N LEU A 455 15.96 17.61 5.30
CA LEU A 455 16.72 18.48 4.41
C LEU A 455 17.81 19.21 5.19
N SER A 456 18.87 19.59 4.48
CA SER A 456 19.94 20.41 5.04
C SER A 456 19.50 21.86 5.22
N ASN A 457 19.79 22.48 6.36
CA ASN A 457 19.54 23.93 6.55
C ASN A 457 20.38 24.81 5.61
N TRP A 458 21.44 24.27 5.02
CA TRP A 458 22.35 25.01 4.14
C TRP A 458 21.95 24.91 2.67
N ASN A 459 21.13 23.92 2.34
CA ASN A 459 20.61 23.69 1.01
C ASN A 459 19.30 22.91 1.16
N GLU A 460 18.18 23.64 1.08
CA GLU A 460 16.82 23.11 1.27
C GLU A 460 16.47 22.02 0.24
N ASP A 461 17.26 21.88 -0.83
CA ASP A 461 17.03 20.89 -1.89
C ASP A 461 17.83 19.59 -1.69
N VAL A 462 18.72 19.52 -0.69
CA VAL A 462 19.54 18.32 -0.45
C VAL A 462 19.03 17.58 0.77
N PRO A 463 18.56 16.33 0.62
CA PRO A 463 18.14 15.53 1.74
C PRO A 463 19.40 15.00 2.42
N LEU A 464 19.26 14.73 3.70
CA LEU A 464 20.31 14.12 4.49
C LEU A 464 19.92 12.70 4.89
N GLY A 465 18.64 12.35 4.75
CA GLY A 465 18.11 11.06 5.12
C GLY A 465 16.59 10.98 5.03
N ALA A 466 16.03 9.83 5.40
CA ALA A 466 14.59 9.57 5.46
C ALA A 466 14.10 9.69 6.90
N PHE A 467 12.82 9.98 7.11
CA PHE A 467 12.16 9.84 8.40
C PHE A 467 10.85 9.07 8.26
N TRP A 468 10.46 8.43 9.35
CA TRP A 468 9.16 7.79 9.48
C TRP A 468 8.64 7.93 10.91
N LEU A 469 7.44 8.47 11.06
CA LEU A 469 6.70 8.61 12.31
C LEU A 469 5.44 7.73 12.26
N TRP A 470 5.16 7.01 13.34
CA TRP A 470 3.96 6.19 13.50
C TRP A 470 3.32 6.42 14.86
N ARG A 471 2.05 6.05 15.01
CA ARG A 471 1.38 6.16 16.31
C ARG A 471 1.89 5.08 17.26
N ARG A 472 2.15 5.47 18.51
CA ARG A 472 2.74 4.60 19.54
C ARG A 472 1.86 3.39 19.87
N ASP A 473 0.54 3.55 19.84
CA ASP A 473 -0.43 2.50 20.13
C ASP A 473 -0.39 1.34 19.12
N TRP A 474 0.22 1.53 17.94
CA TRP A 474 0.44 0.47 16.95
C TRP A 474 1.50 -0.54 17.37
N LYS A 475 2.35 -0.24 18.36
CA LYS A 475 3.30 -1.24 18.88
C LYS A 475 2.62 -2.26 19.80
N SER A 476 1.66 -1.80 20.58
CA SER A 476 1.13 -2.55 21.72
C SER A 476 0.03 -3.55 21.36
N GLY A 477 -0.62 -3.43 20.19
CA GLY A 477 -1.64 -4.37 19.73
C GLY A 477 -2.81 -4.57 20.71
N ILE A 478 -3.15 -3.53 21.48
CA ILE A 478 -4.13 -3.54 22.59
C ILE A 478 -5.51 -3.17 22.10
#